data_AF-A0A502CPE0-F1
#
_entry.id   AF-A0A502CPE0-F1
#
_cell.length_a   1.000
_cell.length_b   1.000
_cell.length_c   1.000
_cell.angle_alpha   90.00
_cell.angle_beta   90.00
_cell.angle_gamma   90.00
#
_symmetry.space_group_name_H-M   'P 1'
#
loop_
_entity.id
_entity.type
_entity.pdbx_description
1 polymer ?
#
loop_
_entity_poly.entity_id
_entity_poly.type
_entity_poly.pdbx_seq_one_letter_code
_entity_poly.pdbx_strand_id
1 'polypeptide(L)'
;MASLDLAELANMERAATPGPWYVRAMDDDFAMCATATATKPNESGDSDDLTDCPAHGIIAATLIQLPEYVVPINGRSIGNAELIAAVRNALPALLRLAEIGAAAEGA
;
A
#
# COMPACT_ATOMS: atom_id res chain seq x y z
N MET A 1 -11.97 23.42 -0.73
CA MET A 1 -11.48 22.09 -1.15
C MET A 1 -10.61 22.30 -2.36
N ALA A 2 -9.38 21.79 -2.36
CA ALA A 2 -8.56 21.82 -3.58
C ALA A 2 -9.32 21.04 -4.67
N SER A 3 -9.38 21.59 -5.89
CA SER A 3 -9.87 20.84 -7.05
C SER A 3 -8.99 19.61 -7.22
N LEU A 4 -9.60 18.46 -7.46
CA LEU A 4 -8.89 17.22 -7.71
C LEU A 4 -8.14 17.33 -9.05
N ASP A 5 -6.80 17.32 -9.02
CA ASP A 5 -5.98 17.26 -10.23
C ASP A 5 -5.80 15.81 -10.67
N LEU A 6 -6.60 15.39 -11.66
CA LEU A 6 -6.55 14.04 -12.21
C LEU A 6 -5.25 13.75 -12.95
N ALA A 7 -4.63 14.76 -13.58
CA ALA A 7 -3.38 14.59 -14.32
C ALA A 7 -2.21 14.35 -13.36
N GLU A 8 -2.17 15.08 -12.24
CA GLU A 8 -1.21 14.85 -11.17
C GLU A 8 -1.36 13.45 -10.56
N LEU A 9 -2.60 13.04 -10.22
CA LEU A 9 -2.85 11.71 -9.69
C LEU A 9 -2.47 10.59 -10.67
N ALA A 10 -2.73 10.78 -11.97
CA ALA A 10 -2.29 9.83 -13.00
C ALA A 10 -0.77 9.76 -13.14
N ASN A 11 -0.05 10.87 -12.93
CA ASN A 11 1.41 10.88 -12.89
C ASN A 11 1.93 10.11 -11.66
N MET A 12 1.34 10.33 -10.49
CA MET A 12 1.69 9.59 -9.27
C MET A 12 1.41 8.10 -9.41
N GLU A 13 0.27 7.73 -10.01
CA GLU A 13 -0.11 6.34 -10.28
C GLU A 13 0.96 5.63 -11.11
N ARG A 14 1.38 6.23 -12.22
CA ARG A 14 2.41 5.66 -13.11
C ARG A 14 3.80 5.60 -12.48
N ALA A 15 4.12 6.54 -11.60
CA ALA A 15 5.41 6.60 -10.94
C ALA A 15 5.54 5.63 -9.75
N ALA A 16 4.41 5.26 -9.13
CA ALA A 16 4.38 4.32 -8.02
C ALA A 16 4.69 2.88 -8.48
N THR A 17 5.09 2.02 -7.54
CA THR A 17 5.31 0.60 -7.84
C THR A 17 4.04 -0.02 -8.45
N PRO A 18 4.14 -0.76 -9.56
CA PRO A 18 2.99 -1.44 -10.15
C PRO A 18 2.31 -2.41 -9.17
N GLY A 19 1.00 -2.55 -9.30
CA GLY A 19 0.22 -3.57 -8.59
C GLY A 19 0.37 -4.97 -9.22
N PRO A 20 -0.25 -6.01 -8.64
CA PRO A 20 -1.11 -5.94 -7.46
C PRO A 20 -0.34 -5.77 -6.15
N TRP A 21 -0.90 -5.00 -5.23
CA TRP A 21 -0.39 -4.87 -3.87
C TRP A 21 -1.24 -5.70 -2.89
N TYR A 22 -0.58 -6.19 -1.84
CA TYR A 22 -1.13 -7.09 -0.84
C TYR A 22 -0.75 -6.64 0.56
N VAL A 23 -1.55 -7.05 1.56
CA VAL A 23 -1.19 -6.89 2.97
C VAL A 23 -0.33 -8.06 3.41
N ARG A 24 0.75 -7.78 4.13
CA ARG A 24 1.62 -8.78 4.76
C ARG A 24 1.80 -8.49 6.24
N ALA A 25 1.67 -9.55 7.04
CA ALA A 25 2.24 -9.60 8.38
C ALA A 25 3.67 -10.11 8.22
N MET A 26 4.61 -9.54 8.96
CA MET A 26 6.01 -9.94 8.97
C MET A 26 6.42 -10.12 10.42
N ASP A 27 7.23 -11.15 10.66
CA ASP A 27 7.81 -11.48 11.95
C ASP A 27 9.25 -11.94 11.72
N ASP A 28 10.21 -11.37 12.44
CA ASP A 28 11.60 -11.80 12.35
C ASP A 28 11.98 -12.76 13.50
N ASP A 29 13.20 -13.32 13.43
CA ASP A 29 13.74 -14.22 14.46
C ASP A 29 13.86 -13.57 15.86
N PHE A 30 13.72 -12.25 15.94
CA PHE A 30 13.75 -11.46 17.18
C PHE A 30 12.36 -11.03 17.66
N ALA A 31 11.28 -11.59 17.09
CA ALA A 31 9.89 -11.24 17.36
C ALA A 31 9.55 -9.77 17.06
N MET A 32 10.23 -9.16 16.09
CA MET A 32 9.89 -7.83 15.59
C MET A 32 8.77 -7.96 14.56
N CYS A 33 7.56 -7.63 14.98
CA CYS A 33 6.40 -7.71 14.10
C CYS A 33 6.17 -6.42 13.30
N ALA A 34 5.74 -6.58 12.06
CA ALA A 34 5.31 -5.48 11.20
C ALA A 34 4.06 -5.83 10.38
N THR A 35 3.32 -4.78 10.02
CA THR A 35 2.19 -4.86 9.07
C THR A 35 2.47 -3.93 7.91
N ALA A 36 2.59 -4.49 6.71
CA ALA A 36 3.03 -3.79 5.53
C ALA A 36 2.14 -4.05 4.31
N THR A 37 2.20 -3.13 3.36
CA THR A 37 1.75 -3.34 1.98
C THR A 37 2.95 -3.79 1.15
N ALA A 38 2.80 -4.82 0.34
CA ALA A 38 3.87 -5.43 -0.45
C ALA A 38 3.40 -5.83 -1.86
N THR A 39 4.34 -6.15 -2.75
CA THR A 39 4.07 -6.61 -4.13
C THR A 39 3.82 -8.11 -4.26
N LYS A 40 3.86 -8.86 -3.16
CA LYS A 40 3.60 -10.31 -3.13
C LYS A 40 2.56 -10.65 -2.06
N PRO A 41 1.71 -11.67 -2.28
CA PRO A 41 0.81 -12.18 -1.26
C PRO A 41 1.60 -12.76 -0.08
N ASN A 42 0.93 -12.90 1.07
CA ASN A 42 1.49 -13.64 2.19
C ASN A 42 1.28 -15.15 1.96
N GLU A 43 2.33 -15.90 1.64
CA GLU A 43 2.25 -17.36 1.43
C GLU A 43 2.73 -18.12 2.66
N SER A 44 2.04 -19.23 3.00
CA SER A 44 2.45 -20.09 4.11
C SER A 44 3.83 -20.69 3.84
N GLY A 45 4.83 -20.31 4.63
CA GLY A 45 6.19 -20.84 4.51
C GLY A 45 7.19 -19.88 3.87
N ASP A 46 6.79 -18.66 3.50
CA ASP A 46 7.76 -17.57 3.38
C ASP A 46 8.39 -17.40 4.77
N SER A 47 9.70 -17.63 4.89
CA SER A 47 10.41 -17.21 6.08
C SER A 47 10.32 -15.69 6.10
N ASP A 48 9.48 -15.16 6.99
CA ASP A 48 9.39 -13.73 7.27
C ASP A 48 10.67 -13.19 7.93
N ASP A 49 11.71 -14.03 8.03
CA ASP A 49 13.07 -13.69 8.40
C ASP A 49 13.64 -12.56 7.50
N LEU A 50 13.45 -11.32 7.97
CA LEU A 50 13.89 -10.08 7.33
C LEU A 50 15.42 -9.92 7.39
N THR A 51 16.14 -10.83 8.04
CA THR A 51 17.55 -10.65 8.43
C THR A 51 18.49 -10.54 7.23
N ASP A 52 18.16 -11.18 6.11
CA ASP A 52 19.00 -11.24 4.89
C ASP A 52 18.41 -10.50 3.66
N CYS A 53 17.28 -9.79 3.79
CA CYS A 53 16.64 -9.16 2.63
C CYS A 53 16.43 -7.64 2.80
N PRO A 54 16.99 -6.80 1.92
CA PRO A 54 16.91 -5.35 2.12
C PRO A 54 15.51 -4.74 1.96
N ALA A 55 14.50 -5.45 1.43
CA ALA A 55 13.15 -4.88 1.30
C ALA A 55 11.97 -5.84 1.04
N HIS A 56 12.13 -7.14 0.73
CA HIS A 56 11.05 -8.09 0.38
C HIS A 56 9.89 -7.59 -0.53
N GLY A 57 10.09 -6.51 -1.29
CA GLY A 57 8.99 -5.87 -2.05
C GLY A 57 7.97 -5.13 -1.17
N ILE A 58 8.34 -4.74 0.04
CA ILE A 58 7.58 -3.82 0.90
C ILE A 58 7.48 -2.46 0.23
N ILE A 59 6.27 -1.92 0.20
CA ILE A 59 5.93 -0.60 -0.37
C ILE A 59 5.69 0.42 0.74
N ALA A 60 4.95 0.02 1.77
CA ALA A 60 4.60 0.89 2.89
C ALA A 60 4.41 0.07 4.16
N ALA A 61 4.86 0.58 5.30
CA ALA A 61 4.58 0.01 6.61
C ALA A 61 3.51 0.81 7.34
N THR A 62 2.62 0.12 8.03
CA THR A 62 1.56 0.70 8.87
C THR A 62 1.68 0.26 10.33
N LEU A 63 2.50 -0.76 10.60
CA LEU A 63 2.99 -1.13 11.92
C LEU A 63 4.47 -1.52 11.84
N ILE A 64 5.31 -0.99 12.73
CA ILE A 64 6.66 -1.49 13.06
C ILE A 64 6.81 -1.40 14.58
N GLN A 65 6.87 -2.55 15.27
CA GLN A 65 6.84 -2.60 16.74
C GLN A 65 8.22 -2.56 17.41
N LEU A 66 9.31 -2.89 16.72
CA LEU A 66 10.65 -2.78 17.32
C LEU A 66 11.71 -2.26 16.31
N PRO A 67 12.39 -1.13 16.63
CA PRO A 67 11.93 -0.14 17.61
C PRO A 67 10.52 0.34 17.26
N GLU A 68 9.72 0.71 18.27
CA GLU A 68 8.38 1.29 18.05
C GLU A 68 8.53 2.56 17.19
N TYR A 69 8.25 2.45 15.90
CA TYR A 69 8.55 3.50 14.94
C TYR A 69 7.32 3.96 14.18
N VAL A 70 6.48 3.01 13.77
CA VAL A 70 5.21 3.29 13.09
C VAL A 70 4.14 2.54 13.84
N VAL A 71 3.63 3.08 14.95
CA VAL A 71 2.56 2.45 15.74
C VAL A 71 1.34 3.36 15.76
N PRO A 72 0.25 3.01 15.05
CA PRO A 72 -0.98 3.77 15.09
C PRO A 72 -1.58 3.73 16.50
N ILE A 73 -1.89 4.89 17.07
CA ILE A 73 -2.48 5.01 18.42
C ILE A 73 -3.82 4.26 18.57
N ASN A 74 -4.51 4.01 17.45
CA ASN A 74 -5.81 3.35 17.40
C ASN A 74 -5.74 1.85 17.03
N GLY A 75 -4.54 1.28 16.88
CA GLY A 75 -4.35 -0.14 16.55
C GLY A 75 -4.85 -0.57 15.16
N ARG A 76 -5.08 0.35 14.23
CA ARG A 76 -5.67 0.06 12.90
C ARG A 76 -4.64 -0.21 11.80
N SER A 77 -3.47 -0.73 12.13
CA SER A 77 -2.41 -0.98 11.14
C SER A 77 -2.87 -1.85 9.98
N ILE A 78 -3.50 -3.01 10.27
CA ILE A 78 -4.03 -3.91 9.25
C ILE A 78 -5.01 -3.19 8.32
N GLY A 79 -6.01 -2.52 8.89
CA GLY A 79 -7.00 -1.78 8.09
C GLY A 79 -6.39 -0.65 7.24
N ASN A 80 -5.34 0.01 7.74
CA ASN A 80 -4.61 1.01 6.97
C ASN A 80 -3.87 0.36 5.78
N ALA A 81 -3.21 -0.78 6.00
CA ALA A 81 -2.51 -1.51 4.93
C ALA A 81 -3.49 -2.05 3.88
N GLU A 82 -4.65 -2.55 4.31
CA GLU A 82 -5.74 -3.01 3.44
C GLU A 82 -6.25 -1.86 2.56
N LEU A 83 -6.49 -0.68 3.15
CA LEU A 83 -6.95 0.49 2.41
C LEU A 83 -5.91 0.94 1.37
N ILE A 84 -4.63 1.00 1.74
CA ILE A 84 -3.54 1.38 0.83
C ILE A 84 -3.49 0.42 -0.38
N ALA A 85 -3.49 -0.90 -0.12
CA ALA A 85 -3.46 -1.91 -1.17
C ALA A 85 -4.70 -1.81 -2.08
N ALA A 86 -5.89 -1.71 -1.50
CA ALA A 86 -7.15 -1.63 -2.24
C ALA A 86 -7.22 -0.36 -3.12
N VAL A 87 -6.91 0.82 -2.54
CA VAL A 87 -6.93 2.08 -3.28
C VAL A 87 -5.91 2.08 -4.40
N ARG A 88 -4.68 1.60 -4.15
CA ARG A 88 -3.67 1.54 -5.22
C ARG A 88 -4.11 0.65 -6.37
N ASN A 89 -4.63 -0.54 -6.07
CA ASN A 89 -5.07 -1.49 -7.08
C ASN A 89 -6.28 -0.95 -7.87
N ALA A 90 -7.16 -0.17 -7.24
CA ALA A 90 -8.32 0.43 -7.88
C ALA A 90 -8.00 1.73 -8.66
N LEU A 91 -6.92 2.43 -8.31
CA LEU A 91 -6.62 3.77 -8.82
C LEU A 91 -6.63 3.89 -10.37
N PRO A 92 -6.04 2.96 -11.15
CA PRO A 92 -6.12 3.05 -12.61
C PRO A 92 -7.55 3.07 -13.15
N ALA A 93 -8.44 2.25 -12.57
CA ALA A 93 -9.84 2.20 -12.96
C ALA A 93 -10.61 3.45 -12.51
N LEU A 94 -10.32 3.96 -11.31
CA LEU A 94 -10.92 5.20 -10.79
C LEU A 94 -10.55 6.41 -11.65
N LEU A 95 -9.29 6.54 -12.06
CA LEU A 95 -8.84 7.61 -12.95
C LEU A 95 -9.54 7.56 -14.31
N ARG A 96 -9.61 6.36 -14.93
CA ARG A 96 -10.36 6.16 -16.17
C ARG A 96 -11.83 6.59 -16.05
N LEU A 97 -12.50 6.24 -14.94
CA LEU A 97 -13.90 6.63 -14.71
C LEU A 97 -14.04 8.14 -14.51
N ALA A 98 -13.10 8.78 -13.82
CA ALA A 98 -13.10 10.22 -13.63
C ALA A 98 -12.95 10.99 -14.94
N GLU A 99 -12.07 10.53 -15.84
CA GLU A 99 -11.92 11.11 -17.20
C GLU A 99 -13.21 11.01 -18.03
N ILE A 100 -13.89 9.85 -17.97
CA ILE A 100 -15.18 9.65 -18.64
C ILE A 100 -16.24 10.62 -18.08
N GLY A 101 -16.31 10.76 -16.75
CA GLY A 101 -17.24 11.68 -16.10
C GLY A 101 -17.00 13.13 -16.47
N ALA A 102 -15.74 13.58 -16.44
CA ALA A 102 -15.36 14.93 -16.84
C ALA A 102 -15.72 15.24 -18.30
N ALA A 103 -15.53 14.28 -19.21
CA ALA A 103 -15.93 14.44 -20.61
C ALA A 103 -17.45 14.54 -20.79
N ALA A 104 -18.23 13.85 -19.95
CA ALA A 104 -19.70 13.89 -19.99
C ALA A 104 -20.28 15.18 -19.40
N GLU A 105 -19.64 15.79 -18.41
CA GLU A 105 -20.06 17.09 -17.84
C GLU A 105 -19.71 18.28 -18.73
N GLY A 106 -18.71 18.13 -19.61
CA GLY A 106 -18.28 19.16 -20.56
C GLY A 106 -18.96 19.13 -21.94
N ALA A 107 -19.85 18.16 -22.19
CA ALA A 107 -20.58 17.96 -23.44
C ALA A 107 -22.01 18.53 -23.39
#